data_AF-A0AAV5ENX1-F1
#
_entry.id   AF-A0AAV5ENX1-F1
#
_cell.length_a   1.000
_cell.length_b   1.000
_cell.length_c   1.000
_cell.angle_alpha   90.00
_cell.angle_beta   90.00
_cell.angle_gamma   90.00
#
_symmetry.space_group_name_H-M   'P 1'
#
loop_
_entity.id
_entity.type
_entity.pdbx_description
1 polymer ?
#
loop_
_entity_poly.entity_id
_entity_poly.type
_entity_poly.pdbx_seq_one_letter_code
_entity_poly.pdbx_strand_id
1 'polypeptide(L)'
;MTPTDDEIDGIKAYIPKLCIARWPKGFKPVPIEKYDGQTNPREWLQLYSTAIGSAGGYSYVMTNYLPVCLDPAVRIWLTSLLEESITSWGDLNKKLIESFQATYNRPSNHFDLTLIKQKTDEPLHDYIN
;
A
#
# COMPACT_ATOMS: atom_id res chain seq x y z
N MET A 1 -22.14 31.37 14.85
CA MET A 1 -21.24 31.21 13.68
C MET A 1 -19.89 30.80 14.25
N THR A 2 -19.69 29.50 14.41
CA THR A 2 -18.43 28.95 14.94
C THR A 2 -17.42 28.85 13.79
N PRO A 3 -16.18 29.30 13.97
CA PRO A 3 -15.14 29.03 12.99
C PRO A 3 -14.89 27.51 12.99
N THR A 4 -15.12 26.87 11.85
CA THR A 4 -14.64 25.52 11.56
C THR A 4 -13.14 25.63 11.31
N ASP A 5 -12.38 25.80 12.39
CA ASP A 5 -10.92 25.71 12.36
C ASP A 5 -10.53 24.26 12.06
N ASP A 6 -9.68 24.14 11.04
CA ASP A 6 -8.90 22.96 10.72
C ASP A 6 -9.69 21.71 10.32
N GLU A 7 -10.31 21.78 9.14
CA GLU A 7 -10.28 20.64 8.23
C GLU A 7 -8.80 20.38 7.92
N ILE A 8 -8.14 19.64 8.82
CA ILE A 8 -6.77 19.17 8.62
C ILE A 8 -6.82 18.43 7.30
N ASP A 9 -6.21 19.02 6.27
CA ASP A 9 -6.01 18.45 4.93
C ASP A 9 -5.01 17.28 5.01
N GLY A 10 -5.36 16.35 5.88
CA GLY A 10 -4.66 15.12 6.18
C GLY A 10 -5.33 13.99 5.43
N ILE A 11 -4.56 12.94 5.20
CA ILE A 11 -5.10 11.73 4.58
C ILE A 11 -6.23 11.21 5.46
N LYS A 12 -7.45 11.17 4.92
CA LYS A 12 -8.68 10.77 5.64
C LYS A 12 -8.59 9.39 6.30
N ALA A 13 -7.72 8.53 5.79
CA ALA A 13 -7.44 7.22 6.37
C ALA A 13 -6.66 7.28 7.70
N TYR A 14 -6.04 8.43 8.04
CA TYR A 14 -5.30 8.64 9.27
C TYR A 14 -6.21 9.20 10.37
N ILE A 15 -6.07 8.67 11.58
CA ILE A 15 -6.68 9.29 12.76
C ILE A 15 -6.07 10.68 13.01
N PRO A 16 -6.82 11.67 13.54
CA PRO A 16 -6.31 13.02 13.77
C PRO A 16 -5.01 13.10 14.59
N LYS A 17 -4.84 12.17 15.55
CA LYS A 17 -3.63 12.05 16.38
C LYS A 17 -2.37 11.71 15.58
N LEU A 18 -2.52 11.07 14.42
CA LEU A 18 -1.42 10.72 13.54
C LEU A 18 -0.90 11.96 12.80
N CYS A 19 -1.80 12.86 12.39
CA CYS A 19 -1.47 14.10 11.68
C CYS A 19 -0.71 15.13 12.53
N ILE A 20 -0.76 15.04 13.87
CA ILE A 20 -0.11 15.99 14.80
C ILE A 20 1.39 15.64 15.02
N ALA A 21 2.01 14.87 14.14
CA ALA A 21 3.40 14.44 14.32
C ALA A 21 4.36 15.63 14.45
N ARG A 22 5.06 15.71 15.59
CA ARG A 22 6.15 16.68 15.77
C ARG A 22 7.37 16.22 14.97
N TRP A 23 7.72 17.00 13.95
CA TRP A 23 8.92 16.76 13.15
C TRP A 23 10.19 16.92 14.00
N PRO A 24 11.18 16.01 13.88
CA PRO A 24 12.47 16.14 14.54
C PRO A 24 13.19 17.43 14.10
N LYS A 25 13.92 18.07 15.01
CA LYS A 25 14.75 19.23 14.64
C LYS A 25 15.83 18.78 13.65
N GLY A 26 15.90 19.44 12.49
CA GLY A 26 16.86 19.10 11.44
C GLY A 26 16.48 17.88 10.58
N PHE A 27 15.22 17.44 10.61
CA PHE A 27 14.74 16.32 9.81
C PHE A 27 15.01 16.54 8.32
N LYS A 28 15.94 15.76 7.79
CA LYS A 28 16.31 15.72 6.37
C LYS A 28 16.46 14.24 5.98
N PRO A 29 15.35 13.59 5.57
CA PRO A 29 15.42 12.20 5.16
C PRO A 29 16.31 12.08 3.91
N VAL A 30 17.04 10.98 3.84
CA VAL A 30 17.83 10.62 2.65
C VAL A 30 16.87 10.51 1.46
N PRO A 31 17.25 10.92 0.23
CA PRO A 31 16.42 10.70 -0.94
C PRO A 31 16.12 9.20 -1.10
N ILE A 32 14.85 8.84 -1.14
CA ILE A 32 14.38 7.46 -1.36
C ILE A 32 13.62 7.45 -2.67
N GLU A 33 13.80 6.40 -3.45
CA GLU A 33 12.99 6.19 -4.65
C GLU A 33 11.51 6.05 -4.27
N LYS A 34 10.64 6.64 -5.09
CA LYS A 34 9.20 6.56 -4.86
C LYS A 34 8.74 5.12 -5.05
N TYR A 35 7.85 4.68 -4.17
CA TYR A 35 7.23 3.37 -4.32
C TYR A 35 6.22 3.40 -5.47
N ASP A 36 6.47 2.58 -6.48
CA ASP A 36 5.67 2.45 -7.70
C ASP A 36 4.58 1.37 -7.62
N GLY A 37 4.55 0.60 -6.53
CA GLY A 37 3.61 -0.51 -6.35
C GLY A 37 4.04 -1.82 -7.05
N GLN A 38 5.18 -1.84 -7.75
CA GLN A 38 5.70 -3.01 -8.47
C GLN A 38 6.92 -3.62 -7.76
N THR A 39 7.67 -2.80 -7.04
CA THR A 39 8.81 -3.25 -6.22
C THR A 39 8.32 -4.08 -5.03
N ASN A 40 9.16 -4.99 -4.50
CA ASN A 40 8.81 -5.76 -3.30
C ASN A 40 8.48 -4.81 -2.13
N PRO A 41 7.22 -4.79 -1.63
CA PRO A 41 6.80 -3.83 -0.61
C PRO A 41 7.57 -3.98 0.69
N ARG A 42 8.00 -5.21 1.03
CA ARG A 42 8.76 -5.46 2.27
C ARG A 42 10.17 -4.86 2.19
N GLU A 43 10.85 -5.03 1.07
CA GLU A 43 12.19 -4.47 0.86
C GLU A 43 12.15 -2.95 0.80
N TRP A 44 11.20 -2.40 0.05
CA TRP A 44 11.04 -0.95 -0.03
C TRP A 44 10.72 -0.32 1.34
N LEU A 45 9.82 -0.93 2.12
CA LEU A 45 9.51 -0.46 3.47
C LEU A 45 10.71 -0.55 4.42
N GLN A 46 11.57 -1.55 4.29
CA GLN A 46 12.80 -1.65 5.09
C GLN A 46 13.77 -0.50 4.78
N LEU A 47 13.97 -0.18 3.50
CA LEU A 47 14.79 0.96 3.07
C LEU A 47 14.18 2.27 3.58
N TYR A 48 12.86 2.41 3.43
CA TYR A 48 12.10 3.56 3.93
C TYR A 48 12.28 3.77 5.43
N SER A 49 11.98 2.77 6.25
CA SER A 49 12.12 2.85 7.71
C SER A 49 13.56 3.16 8.14
N THR A 50 14.55 2.61 7.43
CA THR A 50 15.97 2.86 7.72
C THR A 50 16.35 4.32 7.43
N ALA A 51 15.95 4.86 6.29
CA ALA A 51 16.26 6.24 5.90
C ALA A 51 15.55 7.27 6.79
N ILE A 52 14.27 7.06 7.12
CA ILE A 52 13.52 7.94 8.03
C ILE A 52 14.04 7.82 9.46
N GLY A 53 14.34 6.60 9.92
CA GLY A 53 14.93 6.35 11.24
C GLY A 53 16.28 7.02 11.41
N SER A 54 17.12 7.01 10.37
CA SER A 54 18.42 7.70 10.36
C SER A 54 18.30 9.22 10.47
N ALA A 55 17.19 9.80 10.00
CA ALA A 55 16.88 11.22 10.15
C ALA A 55 16.22 11.56 11.52
N GLY A 56 16.15 10.59 12.44
CA GLY A 56 15.52 10.74 13.75
C GLY A 56 13.99 10.65 13.73
N GLY A 57 13.41 10.14 12.64
CA GLY A 57 11.97 9.96 12.51
C GLY A 57 11.47 8.71 13.23
N TYR A 58 10.42 8.87 14.02
CA TYR A 58 9.71 7.78 14.72
C TYR A 58 8.43 7.39 13.96
N SER A 59 7.65 6.46 14.50
CA SER A 59 6.44 5.89 13.87
C SER A 59 5.48 6.93 13.27
N TYR A 60 5.23 8.05 13.96
CA TYR A 60 4.35 9.12 13.45
C TYR A 60 4.96 9.86 12.25
N VAL A 61 6.28 10.10 12.29
CA VAL A 61 7.01 10.76 11.21
C VAL A 61 7.04 9.86 9.98
N MET A 62 7.26 8.56 10.19
CA MET A 62 7.20 7.54 9.14
C MET A 62 5.82 7.49 8.47
N THR A 63 4.73 7.53 9.24
CA THR A 63 3.39 7.55 8.64
C THR A 63 3.14 8.82 7.84
N ASN A 64 3.43 10.00 8.38
CA ASN A 64 3.13 11.26 7.67
C ASN A 64 4.01 11.51 6.45
N TYR A 65 5.23 10.98 6.43
CA TYR A 65 6.15 11.17 5.31
C TYR A 65 5.95 10.15 4.18
N LEU A 66 5.27 9.02 4.46
CA LEU A 66 5.03 7.96 3.48
C LEU A 66 4.39 8.48 2.18
N PRO A 67 3.31 9.28 2.21
CA PRO A 67 2.59 9.73 1.00
C PRO A 67 3.47 10.52 0.02
N VAL A 68 4.49 11.20 0.54
CA VAL A 68 5.47 11.95 -0.27
C VAL A 68 6.35 11.00 -1.09
N CYS A 69 6.64 9.83 -0.53
CA CYS A 69 7.45 8.78 -1.13
C CYS A 69 6.64 7.76 -1.96
N LEU A 70 5.35 8.00 -2.19
CA LEU A 70 4.52 7.15 -3.05
C LEU A 70 4.41 7.73 -4.46
N ASP A 71 4.30 6.87 -5.46
CA ASP A 71 3.87 7.25 -6.82
C ASP A 71 2.39 7.71 -6.80
N PRO A 72 1.96 8.63 -7.69
CA PRO A 72 0.54 9.00 -7.82
C PRO A 72 -0.44 7.81 -7.83
N ALA A 73 -0.12 6.71 -8.52
CA ALA A 73 -1.00 5.55 -8.57
C ALA A 73 -1.20 4.89 -7.19
N VAL A 74 -0.13 4.79 -6.40
CA VAL A 74 -0.17 4.22 -5.05
C VAL A 74 -0.81 5.18 -4.04
N ARG A 75 -0.65 6.50 -4.24
CA ARG A 75 -1.35 7.50 -3.42
C ARG A 75 -2.87 7.38 -3.52
N ILE A 76 -3.40 7.09 -4.72
CA ILE A 76 -4.84 6.88 -4.91
C ILE A 76 -5.34 5.72 -4.04
N TRP A 77 -4.61 4.61 -3.98
CA TRP A 77 -4.92 3.49 -3.09
C TRP A 77 -4.98 3.94 -1.63
N LEU A 78 -3.98 4.70 -1.17
CA LEU A 78 -3.91 5.20 0.21
C LEU A 78 -5.12 6.08 0.55
N THR A 79 -5.56 6.92 -0.39
CA THR A 79 -6.76 7.77 -0.22
C THR A 79 -8.08 7.02 -0.36
N SER A 80 -8.08 5.83 -0.97
CA SER A 80 -9.28 4.96 -1.09
C SER A 80 -9.52 4.08 0.13
N LEU A 81 -8.57 4.03 1.07
CA LEU A 81 -8.75 3.29 2.32
C LEU A 81 -9.86 3.93 3.16
N LEU A 82 -10.56 3.08 3.91
CA LEU A 82 -11.57 3.51 4.88
C LEU A 82 -10.96 4.51 5.87
N GLU A 83 -11.76 5.53 6.20
CA GLU A 83 -11.40 6.56 7.19
C GLU A 83 -11.04 5.92 8.52
N GLU A 84 -10.03 6.48 9.20
CA GLU A 84 -9.51 6.00 10.49
C GLU A 84 -9.02 4.53 10.53
N SER A 85 -8.89 3.85 9.37
CA SER A 85 -8.45 2.45 9.32
C SER A 85 -6.96 2.26 9.62
N ILE A 86 -6.18 3.35 9.65
CA ILE A 86 -4.75 3.34 9.98
C ILE A 86 -4.55 4.04 11.32
N THR A 87 -4.34 3.24 12.37
CA THR A 87 -4.13 3.74 13.73
C THR A 87 -2.65 3.83 14.11
N SER A 88 -1.79 3.13 13.38
CA SER A 88 -0.36 3.03 13.65
C SER A 88 0.47 2.83 12.36
N TRP A 89 1.78 3.08 12.46
CA TRP A 89 2.75 2.73 11.40
C TRP A 89 2.71 1.22 11.06
N GLY A 90 2.49 0.37 12.08
CA GLY A 90 2.36 -1.07 11.88
C GLY A 90 1.15 -1.45 11.02
N ASP A 91 0.00 -0.83 11.27
CA ASP A 91 -1.22 -1.08 10.48
C ASP A 91 -1.06 -0.63 9.02
N LEU A 92 -0.43 0.53 8.82
CA LEU A 92 -0.12 1.07 7.49
C LEU A 92 0.78 0.12 6.71
N ASN A 93 1.88 -0.33 7.33
CA ASN A 93 2.80 -1.29 6.72
C ASN A 93 2.10 -2.59 6.36
N LYS A 94 1.29 -3.12 7.28
CA LYS A 94 0.55 -4.36 7.04
C LYS A 94 -0.39 -4.21 5.85
N LYS A 95 -1.19 -3.15 5.78
CA LYS A 95 -2.11 -2.89 4.66
C LYS A 95 -1.37 -2.70 3.34
N LEU A 96 -0.24 -2.00 3.34
CA LEU A 96 0.58 -1.79 2.14
C LEU A 96 1.15 -3.13 1.64
N ILE A 97 1.72 -3.92 2.54
CA ILE A 97 2.22 -5.26 2.23
C ILE A 97 1.07 -6.12 1.70
N GLU A 98 -0.06 -6.24 2.40
CA GLU A 98 -1.19 -7.07 1.96
C GLU A 98 -1.72 -6.65 0.57
N SER A 99 -1.77 -5.35 0.29
CA SER A 99 -2.31 -4.84 -0.97
C SER A 99 -1.37 -5.05 -2.15
N PHE A 100 -0.07 -4.81 -1.98
CA PHE A 100 0.90 -4.85 -3.08
C PHE A 100 1.74 -6.12 -3.13
N GLN A 101 1.87 -6.85 -2.02
CA GLN A 101 2.50 -8.18 -2.02
C GLN A 101 1.64 -9.18 -2.80
N ALA A 102 0.30 -9.05 -2.73
CA ALA A 102 -0.60 -9.87 -3.55
C ALA A 102 -0.47 -9.56 -5.05
N THR A 103 -0.18 -8.30 -5.42
CA THR A 103 0.06 -7.88 -6.80
C THR A 103 1.42 -8.38 -7.32
N TYR A 104 2.46 -8.34 -6.48
CA TYR A 104 3.79 -8.87 -6.79
C TYR A 104 3.81 -10.41 -6.85
N ASN A 105 3.16 -11.08 -5.91
CA ASN A 105 3.20 -12.53 -5.76
C ASN A 105 2.13 -13.26 -6.61
N ARG A 106 1.46 -12.53 -7.50
CA ARG A 106 0.61 -13.09 -8.54
C ARG A 106 1.31 -12.98 -9.90
N PRO A 107 2.27 -13.86 -10.23
CA PRO A 107 2.42 -14.23 -11.62
C PRO A 107 1.10 -14.89 -12.04
N SER A 108 0.48 -14.37 -13.09
CA SER A 108 -0.57 -15.00 -13.91
C SER A 108 -1.38 -16.12 -13.25
N ASN A 109 -2.61 -15.84 -12.81
CA ASN A 109 -3.69 -16.83 -12.80
C ASN A 109 -5.06 -16.13 -12.72
N HIS A 110 -5.32 -15.23 -13.67
CA HIS A 110 -6.70 -14.85 -14.00
C HIS A 110 -6.97 -14.82 -15.51
N PHE A 111 -6.15 -15.54 -16.28
CA PHE A 111 -6.45 -15.84 -17.69
C PHE A 111 -6.66 -17.33 -17.97
N ASP A 112 -6.68 -18.19 -16.94
CA ASP A 112 -7.00 -19.61 -17.12
C ASP A 112 -8.48 -19.96 -16.87
N LEU A 113 -9.37 -19.00 -17.16
CA LEU A 113 -10.81 -19.27 -17.29
C LEU A 113 -11.27 -19.33 -18.76
N THR A 114 -10.35 -19.36 -19.73
CA THR A 114 -10.71 -19.51 -21.16
C THR A 114 -9.90 -20.53 -21.94
N LEU A 115 -8.99 -21.28 -21.31
CA LEU A 115 -8.30 -22.41 -21.95
C LEU A 115 -8.86 -23.80 -21.59
N ILE A 116 -10.08 -23.86 -21.05
CA ILE A 116 -10.95 -25.00 -21.35
C ILE A 116 -11.33 -24.83 -22.83
N LYS A 117 -10.46 -25.31 -23.73
CA LYS A 117 -10.96 -25.89 -24.97
C LYS A 117 -11.90 -27.00 -24.55
N GLN A 118 -13.20 -26.69 -24.50
CA GLN A 118 -14.21 -27.69 -24.73
C GLN A 118 -13.84 -28.31 -26.08
N LYS A 119 -13.22 -29.49 -26.04
CA LYS A 119 -13.11 -30.34 -27.23
C LYS A 119 -14.55 -30.70 -27.58
N THR A 120 -15.13 -29.93 -28.48
CA THR A 120 -16.20 -30.44 -29.33
C THR A 120 -15.60 -31.58 -30.14
N ASP A 121 -16.37 -32.66 -30.26
CA ASP A 121 -16.17 -33.80 -31.15
C ASP A 121 -15.21 -34.92 -30.68
N GLU A 122 -15.76 -35.91 -29.98
CA GLU A 122 -15.78 -37.30 -30.48
C GLU A 122 -16.84 -38.16 -29.74
N PRO A 123 -17.61 -39.02 -30.46
CA PRO A 123 -18.84 -39.62 -29.96
C PRO A 123 -18.63 -40.83 -29.02
N LEU A 124 -19.46 -40.87 -27.98
CA LEU A 124 -19.80 -42.06 -27.18
C LEU A 124 -20.26 -43.21 -28.09
N HIS A 125 -19.40 -44.19 -28.33
CA HIS A 125 -19.84 -45.53 -28.71
C HIS A 125 -18.94 -46.59 -28.07
N ASP A 126 -19.62 -47.43 -27.29
CA ASP A 126 -19.30 -48.81 -26.93
C ASP A 126 -17.89 -49.20 -26.55
N TYR A 127 -17.70 -49.49 -25.26
CA TYR A 127 -17.04 -50.74 -24.87
C TYR A 127 -17.83 -51.42 -23.75
N ILE A 128 -18.94 -52.04 -24.15
CA ILE A 128 -19.35 -53.32 -23.57
C ILE A 128 -18.41 -54.37 -24.16
N ASN A 129 -17.58 -55.00 -23.30
CA ASN A 129 -17.27 -56.42 -23.39
C ASN A 129 -16.73 -56.93 -22.05
#